data_AF-A0A7X1TID4-F1
#
_entry.id   AF-A0A7X1TID4-F1
#
_cell.length_a   1.000
_cell.length_b   1.000
_cell.length_c   1.000
_cell.angle_alpha   90.00
_cell.angle_beta   90.00
_cell.angle_gamma   90.00
#
_symmetry.space_group_name_H-M   'P 1'
#
loop_
_entity.id
_entity.type
_entity.pdbx_description
1 polymer ?
#
loop_
_entity_poly.entity_id
_entity_poly.type
_entity_poly.pdbx_seq_one_letter_code
_entity_poly.pdbx_strand_id
1 'polypeptide(L)'
;MKMLAMLAVSVAALSSTNVFAQGKTRAQVYQELIEAQQNGLNFVTDASYPDVSPAFQGTVEYLKKQAMAKAESANRMAKGASDAAVPGN
;
A
#
# COMPACT_ATOMS: atom_id res chain seq x y z
N MET A 1 -33.95 -22.63 30.37
CA MET A 1 -32.58 -22.89 29.87
C MET A 1 -32.43 -22.79 28.33
N LYS A 2 -33.34 -22.12 27.59
CA LYS A 2 -33.24 -22.00 26.10
C LYS A 2 -33.20 -20.54 25.60
N MET A 3 -33.67 -19.60 26.42
CA MET A 3 -33.67 -18.15 26.12
C MET A 3 -32.30 -17.49 26.34
N LEU A 4 -31.49 -18.04 27.27
CA LEU A 4 -30.15 -17.51 27.57
C LEU A 4 -29.14 -17.82 26.45
N ALA A 5 -29.31 -18.95 25.75
CA ALA A 5 -28.43 -19.33 24.64
C ALA A 5 -28.61 -18.43 23.41
N MET A 6 -29.82 -17.92 23.16
CA MET A 6 -30.06 -16.99 22.04
C MET A 6 -29.54 -15.57 22.32
N LEU A 7 -29.61 -15.08 23.57
CA LEU A 7 -29.09 -13.76 23.93
C LEU A 7 -27.56 -13.67 23.80
N ALA A 8 -26.86 -14.77 24.11
CA ALA A 8 -25.40 -14.83 24.00
C ALA A 8 -24.89 -14.75 22.56
N VAL A 9 -25.67 -15.22 21.58
CA VAL A 9 -25.32 -15.15 20.15
C VAL A 9 -25.54 -13.75 19.58
N SER A 10 -26.47 -12.96 20.12
CA SER A 10 -26.79 -11.62 19.62
C SER A 10 -25.75 -10.55 19.96
N VAL A 11 -25.06 -10.66 21.10
CA VAL A 11 -24.04 -9.66 21.52
C VAL A 11 -22.74 -9.79 20.73
N ALA A 12 -22.41 -11.00 20.24
CA ALA A 12 -21.22 -11.23 19.43
C ALA A 12 -21.33 -10.69 17.99
N ALA A 13 -22.54 -10.38 17.51
CA ALA A 13 -22.76 -9.84 16.16
C ALA A 13 -22.63 -8.30 16.08
N LEU A 14 -22.58 -7.60 17.23
CA LEU A 14 -22.50 -6.14 17.28
C LEU A 14 -21.08 -5.58 17.14
N SER A 15 -20.04 -6.42 17.01
CA SER A 15 -18.70 -5.97 16.59
C SER A 15 -18.66 -5.70 15.08
N SER A 16 -19.71 -5.09 14.54
CA SER A 16 -19.81 -4.68 13.15
C SER A 16 -18.78 -3.59 12.88
N THR A 17 -17.64 -4.02 12.34
CA THR A 17 -16.92 -3.37 11.24
C THR A 17 -16.66 -1.88 11.39
N ASN A 18 -15.80 -1.50 12.33
CA ASN A 18 -15.05 -0.25 12.18
C ASN A 18 -13.81 -0.51 11.32
N VAL A 19 -13.96 -0.50 9.99
CA VAL A 19 -12.81 -0.31 9.09
C VAL A 19 -12.43 1.16 9.20
N PHE A 20 -11.78 1.52 10.31
CA PHE A 20 -11.02 2.76 10.34
C PHE A 20 -9.88 2.57 9.35
N ALA A 21 -10.00 3.19 8.18
CA ALA A 21 -8.87 3.35 7.29
C ALA A 21 -7.80 4.10 8.08
N GLN A 22 -6.74 3.39 8.48
CA GLN A 22 -5.62 3.98 9.21
C GLN A 22 -4.99 5.03 8.30
N GLY A 23 -5.39 6.29 8.49
CA GLY A 23 -4.91 7.41 7.71
C GLY A 23 -3.41 7.57 7.92
N LYS A 24 -2.67 7.85 6.84
CA LYS A 24 -1.25 8.19 6.95
C LYS A 24 -1.09 9.52 7.68
N THR A 25 -0.09 9.62 8.54
CA THR A 25 0.28 10.92 9.12
C THR A 25 0.82 11.83 8.02
N ARG A 26 0.76 13.16 8.21
CA ARG A 26 1.32 14.10 7.21
C ARG A 26 2.79 13.81 6.89
N ALA A 27 3.57 13.43 7.91
CA ALA A 27 4.96 13.06 7.73
C ALA A 27 5.13 11.83 6.82
N GLN A 28 4.27 10.80 6.99
CA GLN A 28 4.29 9.62 6.13
C GLN A 28 3.90 9.94 4.69
N VAL A 29 2.91 10.81 4.48
CA VAL A 29 2.50 11.26 3.13
C VAL A 29 3.64 12.00 2.44
N TYR A 30 4.33 12.91 3.13
CA TYR A 30 5.45 13.63 2.55
C TYR A 30 6.60 12.69 2.16
N GLN A 31 6.92 11.72 3.02
CA GLN A 31 7.96 10.74 2.73
C GLN A 31 7.63 9.93 1.47
N GLU A 32 6.39 9.47 1.35
CA GLU A 32 5.91 8.73 0.18
C GLU A 32 5.92 9.58 -1.09
N LEU A 33 5.56 10.87 -1.01
CA LEU A 33 5.64 11.79 -2.15
C LEU A 33 7.09 12.02 -2.60
N ILE A 34 8.03 12.17 -1.66
CA ILE A 34 9.46 12.30 -1.96
C ILE A 34 9.97 11.03 -2.64
N GLU A 35 9.63 9.86 -2.11
CA GLU A 35 10.00 8.57 -2.70
C GLU A 35 9.39 8.38 -4.08
N ALA A 36 8.10 8.71 -4.27
CA ALA A 36 7.44 8.65 -5.57
C ALA A 36 8.12 9.59 -6.56
N GLN A 37 8.51 10.79 -6.14
CA GLN A 37 9.24 11.74 -6.98
C GLN A 37 10.63 11.22 -7.36
N GLN A 38 11.39 10.68 -6.42
CA GLN A 38 12.70 10.08 -6.67
C GLN A 38 12.63 8.89 -7.63
N ASN A 39 11.54 8.12 -7.57
CA ASN A 39 11.30 6.99 -8.46
C ASN A 39 10.65 7.39 -9.80
N GLY A 40 10.40 8.68 -10.05
CA GLY A 40 9.79 9.16 -11.29
C GLY A 40 8.33 8.74 -11.47
N LEU A 41 7.61 8.51 -10.36
CA LEU A 41 6.22 8.03 -10.35
C LEU A 41 5.18 9.15 -10.31
N ASN A 42 5.59 10.41 -10.40
CA ASN A 42 4.70 11.56 -10.44
C ASN A 42 4.23 11.84 -11.88
N PHE A 43 3.22 11.10 -12.34
CA PHE A 43 2.71 11.19 -13.71
C PHE A 43 1.59 12.21 -13.90
N VAL A 44 0.99 12.71 -12.80
CA VAL A 44 -0.08 13.70 -12.85
C VAL A 44 0.54 15.10 -12.93
N THR A 45 0.07 15.89 -13.89
CA THR A 45 0.47 17.29 -14.07
C THR A 45 -0.72 18.21 -13.86
N ASP A 46 -0.48 19.50 -13.63
CA ASP A 46 -1.54 20.50 -13.44
C ASP A 46 -2.56 20.52 -14.59
N ALA A 47 -2.13 20.23 -15.82
CA ALA A 47 -2.99 20.19 -17.01
C ALA A 47 -3.83 18.90 -17.13
N SER A 48 -3.48 17.85 -16.39
CA SER A 48 -4.15 16.55 -16.45
C SER A 48 -4.94 16.22 -15.18
N TYR A 49 -4.69 16.96 -14.09
CA TYR A 49 -5.33 16.78 -12.79
C TYR A 49 -6.85 16.61 -12.92
N PRO A 50 -7.47 15.65 -12.21
CA PRO A 50 -6.92 14.88 -11.09
C PRO A 50 -6.07 13.65 -11.44
N ASP A 51 -6.06 13.22 -12.70
CA ASP A 51 -5.43 11.95 -13.09
C ASP A 51 -4.44 12.16 -14.26
N VAL A 52 -3.89 11.08 -14.79
CA VAL A 52 -3.09 11.13 -16.01
C VAL A 52 -4.00 11.36 -17.21
N SER A 53 -3.56 12.22 -18.13
CA SER A 53 -4.30 12.47 -19.36
C SER A 53 -4.55 11.14 -20.12
N PRO A 54 -5.77 10.91 -20.66
CA PRO A 54 -6.12 9.67 -21.36
C PRO A 54 -5.12 9.24 -22.43
N ALA A 55 -4.50 10.21 -23.11
CA ALA A 55 -3.49 9.95 -24.14
C ALA A 55 -2.25 9.20 -23.63
N PHE A 56 -1.94 9.28 -22.33
CA PHE A 56 -0.73 8.71 -21.73
C PHE A 56 -1.02 7.56 -20.75
N GLN A 57 -2.29 7.20 -20.52
CA GLN A 57 -2.66 6.14 -19.58
C GLN A 57 -1.90 4.83 -19.82
N GLY A 58 -1.83 4.37 -21.08
CA GLY A 58 -1.13 3.12 -21.43
C GLY A 58 0.38 3.18 -21.12
N THR A 59 1.03 4.30 -21.42
CA THR A 59 2.46 4.50 -21.14
C THR A 59 2.72 4.53 -19.64
N VAL A 60 1.89 5.23 -18.87
CA VAL A 60 2.01 5.32 -17.41
C VAL A 60 1.82 3.96 -16.76
N GLU A 61 0.83 3.18 -17.19
CA GLU A 61 0.60 1.82 -16.70
C GLU A 61 1.81 0.91 -16.92
N TYR A 62 2.43 0.98 -18.11
CA TYR A 62 3.66 0.24 -18.40
C TYR A 62 4.81 0.65 -17.48
N LEU A 63 5.04 1.96 -17.29
CA LEU A 63 6.09 2.49 -16.43
C LEU A 63 5.87 2.11 -14.95
N LYS A 64 4.65 2.21 -14.44
CA LYS A 64 4.29 1.77 -13.09
C LYS A 64 4.61 0.29 -12.87
N LYS A 65 4.23 -0.59 -13.81
CA LYS A 65 4.54 -2.03 -13.73
C LYS A 65 6.05 -2.29 -13.67
N GLN A 66 6.83 -1.59 -14.49
CA GLN A 66 8.29 -1.72 -14.49
C GLN A 66 8.90 -1.25 -13.15
N ALA A 67 8.42 -0.13 -12.61
CA ALA A 67 8.89 0.39 -11.33
C ALA A 67 8.56 -0.55 -10.16
N MET A 68 7.35 -1.14 -10.14
CA MET A 68 6.96 -2.12 -9.12
C MET A 68 7.83 -3.38 -9.19
N ALA A 69 8.10 -3.92 -10.39
CA ALA A 69 8.99 -5.07 -10.55
C ALA A 69 10.44 -4.76 -10.07
N LYS A 70 10.93 -3.54 -10.31
CA LYS A 70 12.23 -3.08 -9.80
C LYS A 70 12.25 -2.97 -8.27
N ALA A 71 11.18 -2.45 -7.67
CA ALA A 71 11.05 -2.37 -6.21
C ALA A 71 10.99 -3.77 -5.57
N GLU A 72 10.24 -4.70 -6.17
CA GLU A 72 10.16 -6.09 -5.69
C GLU A 72 11.50 -6.82 -5.78
N SER A 73 12.22 -6.67 -6.89
CA SER A 73 13.55 -7.26 -7.06
C SER A 73 14.56 -6.66 -6.09
N ALA A 74 14.56 -5.35 -5.87
CA ALA A 74 15.39 -4.70 -4.86
C ALA A 74 15.07 -5.21 -3.43
N ASN A 75 13.79 -5.40 -3.11
CA ASN A 75 13.37 -5.93 -1.81
C ASN A 75 13.81 -7.39 -1.62
N ARG A 76 13.71 -8.23 -2.67
CA ARG A 76 14.22 -9.61 -2.66
C ARG A 76 15.74 -9.65 -2.44
N MET A 77 16.48 -8.76 -3.07
CA MET A 77 17.93 -8.64 -2.91
C MET A 77 18.31 -8.21 -1.49
N ALA A 78 17.61 -7.20 -0.94
CA ALA A 78 17.78 -6.77 0.44
C ALA A 78 17.51 -7.91 1.42
N LYS A 79 16.41 -8.67 1.24
CA LYS A 79 16.10 -9.84 2.07
C LYS A 79 17.18 -10.92 1.97
N GLY A 80 17.63 -11.25 0.76
CA GLY A 80 18.69 -12.25 0.56
C GLY A 80 20.02 -11.85 1.21
N ALA A 81 20.36 -10.56 1.19
CA ALA A 81 21.54 -10.04 1.88
C ALA A 81 21.38 -10.11 3.41
N SER A 82 20.20 -9.81 3.95
CA SER A 82 19.88 -9.97 5.38
C SER A 82 19.97 -11.41 5.84
N ASP A 83 19.48 -12.36 5.05
CA ASP A 83 19.54 -13.79 5.35
C ASP A 83 20.99 -14.32 5.31
N ALA A 84 21.87 -13.73 4.48
CA ALA A 84 23.29 -14.09 4.40
C ALA A 84 24.17 -13.41 5.46
N ALA A 85 23.73 -12.28 6.02
CA ALA A 85 24.46 -11.48 7.02
C ALA A 85 24.19 -11.91 8.48
N VAL A 86 23.40 -12.96 8.71
CA VAL A 86 23.28 -13.61 10.02
C VAL A 86 24.13 -14.90 9.99
N PRO A 87 25.43 -14.85 10.32
CA PRO A 87 26.18 -16.06 10.59
C PRO A 87 25.60 -16.70 11.84
N GLY A 88 25.29 -17.99 11.74
CA GLY A 88 24.80 -18.80 12.85
C GLY A 88 25.68 -18.63 14.09
N ASN A 89 25.02 -18.36 15.21
CA ASN A 89 25.60 -18.38 16.54
C ASN A 89 25.62 -19.80 17.10
#